data_AF-A0A317E0H0-F1
#
_entry.id   AF-A0A317E0H0-F1
#
_cell.length_a   1.000
_cell.length_b   1.000
_cell.length_c   1.000
_cell.angle_alpha   90.00
_cell.angle_beta   90.00
_cell.angle_gamma   90.00
#
_symmetry.space_group_name_H-M   'P 1'
#
loop_
_entity.id
_entity.type
_entity.pdbx_description
1 polymer ?
#
loop_
_entity_poly.entity_id
_entity_poly.type
_entity_poly.pdbx_seq_one_letter_code
_entity_poly.pdbx_strand_id
1 'polypeptide(L)'
;MAAFIEGPVMTVLAARDDALRPSIGRGIGTRCLAGGTLADTLVPRALWPAVTANLHPGWPLALTFVDAASYQSFQVKAQIEALAPADAADLDLARRYRALVMAKLTALGVTNEQMAWWLSERDLMRVRYRPLDLYRQTPGPGAGSRIVAGGAPVAGGTP
;
A
#
# COMPACT_ATOMS: atom_id res chain seq x y z
N MET A 1 8.19 7.69 -8.24
CA MET A 1 7.09 6.84 -7.72
C MET A 1 7.63 5.69 -6.88
N ALA A 2 8.51 4.83 -7.43
CA ALA A 2 9.13 3.73 -6.67
C ALA A 2 9.71 4.19 -5.31
N ALA A 3 10.62 5.17 -5.33
CA ALA A 3 11.21 5.73 -4.10
C ALA A 3 10.18 6.27 -3.07
N PHE A 4 9.00 6.73 -3.53
CA PHE A 4 7.95 7.19 -2.63
C PHE A 4 7.27 6.02 -1.93
N ILE A 5 6.84 4.99 -2.67
CA ILE A 5 6.11 3.85 -2.11
C ILE A 5 7.02 2.90 -1.31
N GLU A 6 8.33 2.90 -1.59
CA GLU A 6 9.35 2.17 -0.83
C GLU A 6 9.80 2.90 0.45
N GLY A 7 9.40 4.18 0.60
CA GLY A 7 9.72 5.00 1.76
C GLY A 7 8.80 4.77 2.97
N PRO A 8 8.93 5.61 4.02
CA PRO A 8 8.07 5.55 5.20
C PRO A 8 6.71 6.22 4.94
N VAL A 9 5.93 5.60 4.06
CA VAL A 9 4.56 6.01 3.73
C VAL A 9 3.58 5.02 4.33
N MET A 10 2.47 5.54 4.87
CA MET A 10 1.39 4.71 5.36
C MET A 10 0.71 4.02 4.17
N THR A 11 0.52 2.71 4.29
CA THR A 11 -0.09 1.91 3.21
C THR A 11 -1.43 1.35 3.67
N VAL A 12 -2.48 1.61 2.91
CA VAL A 12 -3.81 0.98 3.04
C VAL A 12 -4.07 0.13 1.82
N LEU A 13 -4.48 -1.12 2.02
CA LEU A 13 -4.92 -2.02 0.95
C LEU A 13 -6.42 -2.20 1.03
N ALA A 14 -7.05 -2.34 -0.13
CA ALA A 14 -8.47 -2.68 -0.26
C ALA A 14 -8.65 -3.82 -1.25
N ALA A 15 -9.42 -4.82 -0.84
CA ALA A 15 -9.85 -5.96 -1.65
C ALA A 15 -11.37 -6.10 -1.58
N ARG A 16 -11.92 -7.08 -2.30
CA ARG A 16 -13.35 -7.39 -2.31
C ARG A 16 -13.56 -8.90 -2.19
N ASP A 17 -14.69 -9.32 -1.65
CA ASP A 17 -15.11 -10.73 -1.70
C ASP A 17 -15.91 -11.05 -2.99
N ASP A 18 -16.42 -12.27 -3.14
CA ASP A 18 -17.25 -12.65 -4.30
C ASP A 18 -18.55 -11.86 -4.45
N ALA A 19 -19.07 -11.31 -3.35
CA ALA A 19 -20.25 -10.44 -3.34
C ALA A 19 -19.90 -8.96 -3.59
N LEU A 20 -18.66 -8.66 -4.01
CA LEU A 20 -18.13 -7.31 -4.22
C LEU A 20 -18.12 -6.43 -2.96
N ARG A 21 -18.19 -7.03 -1.76
CA ARG A 21 -18.13 -6.28 -0.51
C ARG A 21 -16.67 -5.92 -0.21
N PRO A 22 -16.37 -4.63 0.02
CA PRO A 22 -15.00 -4.21 0.25
C PRO A 22 -14.50 -4.60 1.64
N SER A 23 -13.22 -4.86 1.74
CA SER A 23 -12.49 -5.00 3.00
C SER A 23 -11.16 -4.25 2.90
N ILE A 24 -10.67 -3.75 4.04
CA ILE A 24 -9.43 -2.95 4.08
C ILE A 24 -8.46 -3.50 5.12
N GLY A 25 -7.18 -3.21 4.92
CA GLY A 25 -6.13 -3.43 5.90
C GLY A 25 -4.92 -2.55 5.64
N ARG A 26 -3.85 -2.76 6.41
CA ARG A 26 -2.63 -1.96 6.31
C ARG A 26 -1.42 -2.80 5.91
N GLY A 27 -0.60 -2.21 5.06
CA GLY A 27 0.68 -2.77 4.64
C GLY A 27 1.82 -2.23 5.48
N ILE A 28 2.92 -2.99 5.56
CA ILE A 28 4.08 -2.66 6.37
C ILE A 28 5.39 -2.71 5.58
N GLY A 29 5.43 -1.94 4.49
CA GLY A 29 6.56 -1.86 3.59
C GLY A 29 6.22 -2.44 2.22
N THR A 30 6.78 -1.79 1.22
CA THR A 30 6.61 -2.14 -0.19
C THR A 30 7.97 -2.08 -0.87
N ARG A 31 8.20 -2.96 -1.84
CA ARG A 31 9.34 -2.89 -2.76
C ARG A 31 8.88 -2.99 -4.20
N CYS A 32 9.45 -2.19 -5.07
CA CYS A 32 9.32 -2.32 -6.51
C CYS A 32 10.26 -3.40 -7.03
N LEU A 33 9.81 -4.13 -8.03
CA LEU A 33 10.55 -5.19 -8.71
C LEU A 33 10.53 -4.94 -10.21
N ALA A 34 11.44 -5.59 -10.94
CA ALA A 34 11.45 -5.61 -12.40
C ALA A 34 11.26 -4.20 -13.03
N GLY A 35 12.01 -3.21 -12.51
CA GLY A 35 11.95 -1.83 -13.00
C GLY A 35 10.65 -1.09 -12.69
N GLY A 36 9.85 -1.55 -11.72
CA GLY A 36 8.57 -0.95 -11.33
C GLY A 36 7.34 -1.56 -11.99
N THR A 37 7.51 -2.62 -12.80
CA THR A 37 6.39 -3.35 -13.42
C THR A 37 5.68 -4.28 -12.45
N LEU A 38 6.35 -4.65 -11.35
CA LEU A 38 5.80 -5.43 -10.25
C LEU A 38 6.13 -4.75 -8.92
N ALA A 39 5.34 -5.03 -7.90
CA ALA A 39 5.64 -4.67 -6.54
C ALA A 39 5.21 -5.76 -5.57
N ASP A 40 5.92 -5.84 -4.45
CA ASP A 40 5.57 -6.65 -3.29
C ASP A 40 5.19 -5.71 -2.14
N THR A 41 4.03 -5.90 -1.51
CA THR A 41 3.67 -5.27 -0.23
C THR A 41 3.49 -6.35 0.83
N LEU A 42 4.00 -6.09 2.04
CA LEU A 42 3.87 -6.99 3.17
C LEU A 42 2.64 -6.62 4.00
N VAL A 43 1.86 -7.62 4.40
CA VAL A 43 0.62 -7.44 5.16
C VAL A 43 0.62 -8.36 6.38
N PRO A 44 0.44 -7.83 7.61
CA PRO A 44 0.27 -8.65 8.81
C PRO A 44 -1.12 -9.30 8.80
N ARG A 45 -1.20 -10.58 8.47
CA ARG A 45 -2.48 -11.29 8.25
C ARG A 45 -3.34 -11.32 9.50
N ALA A 46 -2.77 -11.65 10.65
CA ALA A 46 -3.46 -11.68 11.92
C ALA A 46 -4.15 -10.35 12.30
N LEU A 47 -3.62 -9.21 11.87
CA LEU A 47 -4.25 -7.90 12.12
C LEU A 47 -5.35 -7.56 11.12
N TRP A 48 -5.30 -8.13 9.91
CA TRP A 48 -6.21 -7.83 8.81
C TRP A 48 -6.83 -9.08 8.19
N PRO A 49 -7.52 -9.93 8.98
CA PRO A 49 -8.04 -11.22 8.48
C PRO A 49 -9.07 -11.03 7.37
N ALA A 50 -9.92 -10.01 7.46
CA ALA A 50 -10.97 -9.75 6.47
C ALA A 50 -10.41 -9.43 5.08
N VAL A 51 -9.39 -8.57 4.98
CA VAL A 51 -8.80 -8.25 3.67
C VAL A 51 -7.95 -9.41 3.17
N THR A 52 -7.18 -10.06 4.05
CA THR A 52 -6.24 -11.12 3.62
C THR A 52 -6.94 -12.41 3.20
N ALA A 53 -8.13 -12.69 3.74
CA ALA A 53 -8.99 -13.77 3.26
C ALA A 53 -9.54 -13.56 1.83
N ASN A 54 -9.59 -12.30 1.37
CA ASN A 54 -10.14 -11.89 0.08
C ASN A 54 -9.06 -11.54 -0.95
N LEU A 55 -7.81 -11.95 -0.71
CA LEU A 55 -6.72 -11.79 -1.67
C LEU A 55 -6.55 -13.09 -2.45
N HIS A 56 -6.64 -13.00 -3.78
CA HIS A 56 -6.46 -14.14 -4.69
C HIS A 56 -5.66 -13.72 -5.92
N PRO A 57 -4.72 -14.54 -6.43
CA PRO A 57 -4.10 -14.30 -7.73
C PRO A 57 -5.14 -14.07 -8.84
N GLY A 58 -4.89 -13.11 -9.71
CA GLY A 58 -5.80 -12.66 -10.76
C GLY A 58 -6.85 -11.64 -10.32
N TRP A 59 -7.06 -11.44 -9.02
CA TRP A 59 -8.08 -10.50 -8.53
C TRP A 59 -7.58 -9.05 -8.46
N PRO A 60 -8.50 -8.07 -8.53
CA PRO A 60 -8.16 -6.67 -8.36
C PRO A 60 -7.74 -6.35 -6.93
N LEU A 61 -6.79 -5.43 -6.79
CA LEU A 61 -6.29 -4.88 -5.54
C LEU A 61 -6.18 -3.36 -5.68
N ALA A 62 -6.53 -2.62 -4.64
CA ALA A 62 -6.20 -1.20 -4.55
C ALA A 62 -5.24 -0.96 -3.39
N LEU A 63 -4.21 -0.14 -3.60
CA LEU A 63 -3.32 0.32 -2.54
C LEU A 63 -3.30 1.84 -2.54
N THR A 64 -3.44 2.45 -1.36
CA THR A 64 -3.23 3.88 -1.17
C THR A 64 -2.01 4.10 -0.29
N PHE A 65 -1.06 4.89 -0.79
CA PHE A 65 0.16 5.28 -0.10
C PHE A 65 0.05 6.74 0.31
N VAL A 66 0.36 7.04 1.58
CA VAL A 66 0.21 8.38 2.15
C VAL A 66 1.47 8.76 2.93
N ASP A 67 2.03 9.91 2.59
CA ASP A 67 3.03 10.55 3.42
C ASP A 67 2.36 11.25 4.61
N ALA A 68 2.66 10.81 5.83
CA ALA A 68 1.98 11.31 7.03
C ALA A 68 2.27 12.79 7.37
N ALA A 69 3.36 13.36 6.85
CA ALA A 69 3.76 14.73 7.17
C ALA A 69 3.19 15.75 6.17
N SER A 70 3.21 15.41 4.88
CA SER A 70 2.78 16.27 3.78
C SER A 70 1.39 15.96 3.25
N TYR A 71 0.80 14.82 3.65
CA TYR A 71 -0.43 14.26 3.08
C TYR A 71 -0.37 13.97 1.58
N GLN A 72 0.83 14.01 0.98
CA GLN A 72 1.02 13.55 -0.39
C GLN A 72 0.56 12.11 -0.47
N SER A 73 -0.35 11.82 -1.40
CA SER A 73 -0.91 10.48 -1.52
C SER A 73 -1.24 10.07 -2.94
N PHE A 74 -1.08 8.77 -3.16
CA PHE A 74 -1.31 8.12 -4.45
C PHE A 74 -2.06 6.83 -4.24
N GLN A 75 -2.99 6.52 -5.15
CA GLN A 75 -3.67 5.23 -5.19
C GLN A 75 -3.25 4.46 -6.43
N VAL A 76 -2.84 3.22 -6.21
CA VAL A 76 -2.58 2.24 -7.25
C VAL A 76 -3.80 1.32 -7.37
N LYS A 77 -4.28 1.11 -8.59
CA LYS A 77 -5.12 -0.06 -8.93
C LYS A 77 -4.21 -1.11 -9.54
N ALA A 78 -4.32 -2.33 -9.07
CA ALA A 78 -3.42 -3.42 -9.42
C ALA A 78 -4.19 -4.72 -9.61
N GLN A 79 -3.53 -5.69 -10.22
CA GLN A 79 -3.94 -7.09 -10.24
C GLN A 79 -2.95 -7.91 -9.41
N ILE A 80 -3.47 -8.78 -8.55
CA ILE A 80 -2.65 -9.68 -7.74
C ILE A 80 -2.03 -10.73 -8.66
N GLU A 81 -0.73 -10.91 -8.57
CA GLU A 81 0.02 -11.89 -9.38
C GLU A 81 0.33 -13.13 -8.53
N ALA A 82 0.74 -12.95 -7.27
CA ALA A 82 1.05 -14.06 -6.38
C ALA A 82 0.91 -13.67 -4.90
N LEU A 83 0.70 -14.67 -4.06
CA LEU A 83 0.68 -14.56 -2.61
C LEU A 83 1.66 -15.58 -2.03
N ALA A 84 2.40 -15.20 -1.00
CA ALA A 84 3.31 -16.11 -0.31
C ALA A 84 3.47 -15.70 1.17
N PRO A 85 3.82 -16.64 2.06
CA PRO A 85 4.41 -16.27 3.35
C PRO A 85 5.64 -15.38 3.16
N ALA A 86 5.88 -14.46 4.08
CA ALA A 86 7.08 -13.63 4.05
C ALA A 86 8.34 -14.47 4.26
N ASP A 87 9.37 -14.20 3.46
CA ASP A 87 10.71 -14.78 3.62
C ASP A 87 11.63 -13.87 4.47
N ALA A 88 12.92 -14.24 4.57
CA ALA A 88 13.89 -13.47 5.34
C ALA A 88 14.11 -12.04 4.79
N ALA A 89 14.13 -11.86 3.48
CA ALA A 89 14.29 -10.55 2.85
C ALA A 89 13.05 -9.67 3.07
N ASP A 90 11.88 -10.29 3.12
CA ASP A 90 10.62 -9.63 3.48
C ASP A 90 10.63 -9.16 4.95
N LEU A 91 11.12 -10.00 5.87
CA LEU A 91 11.25 -9.60 7.27
C LEU A 91 12.20 -8.41 7.45
N ASP A 92 13.31 -8.38 6.72
CA ASP A 92 14.24 -7.24 6.77
C ASP A 92 13.64 -5.96 6.18
N LEU A 93 12.82 -6.07 5.12
CA LEU A 93 12.04 -4.96 4.59
C LEU A 93 11.04 -4.44 5.64
N ALA A 94 10.28 -5.33 6.28
CA ALA A 94 9.30 -4.99 7.31
C ALA A 94 9.95 -4.28 8.52
N ARG A 95 11.09 -4.79 9.00
CA ARG A 95 11.88 -4.19 10.09
C ARG A 95 12.32 -2.77 9.75
N ARG A 96 12.89 -2.60 8.55
CA ARG A 96 13.35 -1.29 8.08
C ARG A 96 12.19 -0.31 7.96
N TYR A 97 11.09 -0.74 7.33
CA TYR A 97 9.89 0.07 7.23
C TYR A 97 9.37 0.48 8.61
N ARG A 98 9.25 -0.48 9.55
CA ARG A 98 8.80 -0.21 10.92
C ARG A 98 9.67 0.85 11.57
N ALA A 99 11.00 0.70 11.54
CA ALA A 99 11.90 1.66 12.16
C ALA A 99 11.71 3.09 11.61
N LEU A 100 11.64 3.22 10.28
CA LEU A 100 11.49 4.52 9.62
C LEU A 100 10.11 5.16 9.89
N VAL A 101 9.04 4.37 9.84
CA VAL A 101 7.68 4.85 10.07
C VAL A 101 7.44 5.18 11.53
N MET A 102 7.97 4.39 12.47
CA MET A 102 7.93 4.71 13.90
C MET A 102 8.63 6.04 14.16
N ALA A 103 9.87 6.22 13.69
CA ALA A 103 10.59 7.48 13.87
C ALA A 103 9.82 8.69 13.31
N LYS A 104 9.25 8.54 12.12
CA LYS A 104 8.46 9.59 11.47
C LYS A 104 7.18 9.93 12.22
N LEU A 105 6.41 8.94 12.64
CA LEU A 105 5.14 9.16 13.32
C LEU A 105 5.33 9.64 14.76
N THR A 106 6.38 9.18 15.46
CA THR A 106 6.77 9.73 16.77
C THR A 106 7.14 11.21 16.65
N ALA A 107 7.86 11.63 15.60
CA ALA A 107 8.16 13.04 15.36
C ALA A 107 6.91 13.89 15.10
N LEU A 108 5.79 13.27 14.69
CA LEU A 108 4.48 13.90 14.51
C LEU A 108 3.57 13.76 15.75
N GLY A 109 4.09 13.22 16.86
CA GLY A 109 3.35 13.07 18.13
C GLY A 109 2.50 11.81 18.25
N VAL A 110 2.61 10.85 17.34
CA VAL A 110 1.90 9.56 17.43
C VAL A 110 2.62 8.64 18.41
N THR A 111 1.88 8.03 19.34
CA THR A 111 2.46 7.16 20.37
C THR A 111 2.70 5.73 19.86
N ASN A 112 3.55 5.00 20.58
CA ASN A 112 3.82 3.59 20.28
C ASN A 112 2.57 2.73 20.44
N GLU A 113 1.72 3.02 21.44
CA GLU A 113 0.45 2.31 21.65
C GLU A 113 -0.49 2.51 20.47
N GLN A 114 -0.56 3.72 19.91
CA GLN A 114 -1.38 4.00 18.72
C GLN A 114 -0.89 3.24 17.49
N MET A 115 0.44 3.10 17.33
CA MET A 115 1.03 2.38 16.20
C MET A 115 0.92 0.85 16.34
N ALA A 116 0.93 0.33 17.57
CA ALA A 116 0.88 -1.11 17.83
C ALA A 116 -0.37 -1.80 17.26
N TRP A 117 -1.49 -1.07 17.11
CA TRP A 117 -2.74 -1.60 16.56
C TRP A 117 -2.66 -2.05 15.10
N TRP A 118 -1.67 -1.56 14.35
CA TRP A 118 -1.59 -1.84 12.91
C TRP A 118 -0.18 -2.22 12.42
N LEU A 119 0.85 -1.97 13.21
CA LEU A 119 2.25 -2.19 12.83
C LEU A 119 2.82 -3.39 13.57
N SER A 120 2.83 -4.55 12.91
CA SER A 120 3.35 -5.82 13.43
C SER A 120 4.17 -6.54 12.37
N GLU A 121 5.35 -7.04 12.73
CA GLU A 121 6.21 -7.85 11.85
C GLU A 121 5.88 -9.37 11.93
N ARG A 122 4.80 -9.74 12.62
CA ARG A 122 4.38 -11.14 12.80
C ARG A 122 3.34 -11.53 11.77
N ASP A 123 3.34 -12.81 11.39
CA ASP A 123 2.35 -13.41 10.48
C ASP A 123 2.22 -12.61 9.16
N LEU A 124 3.38 -12.33 8.55
CA LEU A 124 3.44 -11.53 7.33
C LEU A 124 3.15 -12.37 6.10
N MET A 125 2.29 -11.83 5.25
CA MET A 125 2.08 -12.29 3.88
C MET A 125 2.64 -11.27 2.91
N ARG A 126 3.36 -11.78 1.92
CA ARG A 126 3.78 -11.02 0.76
C ARG A 126 2.69 -11.07 -0.31
N VAL A 127 2.24 -9.90 -0.71
CA VAL A 127 1.31 -9.71 -1.82
C VAL A 127 2.09 -9.16 -3.00
N ARG A 128 2.30 -9.98 -4.03
CA ARG A 128 2.88 -9.56 -5.29
C ARG A 128 1.79 -9.12 -6.24
N TYR A 129 1.95 -7.95 -6.83
CA TYR A 129 0.95 -7.41 -7.75
C TYR A 129 1.58 -6.60 -8.88
N ARG A 130 0.83 -6.47 -9.96
CA ARG A 130 1.15 -5.64 -11.12
C ARG A 130 0.31 -4.37 -11.07
N PRO A 131 0.93 -3.18 -10.92
CA PRO A 131 0.22 -1.91 -11.06
C PRO A 131 -0.41 -1.77 -12.45
N LEU A 132 -1.66 -1.34 -12.50
CA LEU A 132 -2.43 -1.08 -13.73
C LEU A 132 -2.65 0.42 -13.91
N ASP A 133 -3.12 1.06 -12.85
CA ASP A 133 -3.44 2.48 -12.84
C ASP A 133 -2.87 3.16 -11.61
N LEU A 134 -2.60 4.45 -11.76
CA LEU A 134 -2.13 5.31 -10.71
C LEU A 134 -2.99 6.57 -10.66
N TYR A 135 -3.39 6.97 -9.46
CA TYR A 135 -4.23 8.14 -9.22
C TYR A 135 -3.59 9.03 -8.16
N ARG A 136 -3.67 10.35 -8.35
CA ARG A 136 -3.33 11.32 -7.30
C ARG A 136 -4.47 11.37 -6.31
N GLN A 137 -4.18 11.15 -5.03
CA GLN A 137 -5.16 11.25 -3.94
C GLN A 137 -4.84 12.38 -2.96
N THR A 138 -3.72 13.08 -3.16
CA THR A 138 -3.39 14.27 -2.36
C THR A 138 -4.58 15.24 -2.36
N PRO A 139 -5.11 15.62 -1.19
CA PRO A 139 -6.21 16.58 -1.10
C PRO A 139 -5.90 17.89 -1.83
N GLY A 140 -6.91 18.43 -2.51
CA GLY A 140 -6.80 19.68 -3.28
C GLY A 140 -7.13 19.50 -4.77
N PRO A 141 -6.86 20.54 -5.60
CA PRO A 141 -7.18 20.54 -7.02
C PRO A 141 -6.59 19.32 -7.76
N GLY A 142 -7.48 18.55 -8.39
CA GLY A 142 -7.17 17.35 -9.15
C GLY A 142 -6.77 16.14 -8.30
N ALA A 143 -7.21 16.07 -7.04
CA ALA A 143 -7.43 14.78 -6.37
C ALA A 143 -8.36 13.90 -7.21
N GLY A 144 -8.11 12.59 -7.21
CA GLY A 144 -8.82 11.61 -8.04
C GLY A 144 -8.37 11.55 -9.50
N SER A 145 -7.48 12.44 -9.96
CA SER A 145 -6.99 12.39 -11.34
C SER A 145 -6.06 11.20 -11.58
N ARG A 146 -6.22 10.56 -12.74
CA ARG A 146 -5.32 9.49 -13.19
C ARG A 146 -3.98 10.10 -13.63
N ILE A 147 -2.90 9.45 -13.23
CA ILE A 147 -1.53 9.80 -13.61
C ILE A 147 -1.13 8.89 -14.78
N VAL A 148 -0.85 9.48 -15.94
CA VAL A 148 -0.40 8.76 -17.13
C VAL A 148 1.13 8.82 -17.20
N ALA A 149 1.78 7.72 -17.57
CA ALA A 149 3.23 7.73 -17.77
C ALA A 149 3.58 8.70 -18.91
N GLY A 150 4.31 9.77 -18.60
CA GLY A 150 4.87 10.71 -19.59
C GLY A 150 4.07 11.98 -19.91
N GLY A 151 2.99 12.32 -19.18
CA GLY A 151 2.26 13.56 -19.47
C GLY A 151 1.25 13.96 -18.40
N ALA A 152 1.01 15.26 -18.29
CA ALA A 152 0.18 15.97 -17.31
C ALA A 152 -1.16 15.26 -16.97
N PRO A 153 -1.69 15.48 -15.74
CA PRO A 153 -2.93 14.85 -15.29
C PRO A 153 -4.07 15.10 -16.29
N VAL A 154 -4.70 14.02 -16.75
CA VAL A 154 -5.92 14.11 -17.55
C VAL A 154 -7.05 14.43 -16.57
N ALA A 155 -7.61 15.64 -16.67
CA ALA A 155 -8.79 16.02 -15.91
C ALA A 155 -9.93 15.06 -16.27
N GLY A 156 -10.57 14.48 -15.25
CA GLY A 156 -11.72 13.60 -15.42
C GLY A 156 -12.79 14.29 -16.25
N GLY A 157 -13.30 13.59 -17.27
CA GLY A 157 -14.43 14.05 -18.06
C GLY A 157 -15.63 14.34 -17.17
N THR A 158 -16.25 15.48 -17.41
CA THR A 158 -17.53 15.91 -16.84
C THR A 158 -18.70 15.10 -17.43
N PRO A 159 -19.87 15.12 -16.76
CA PRO A 159 -20.66 13.95 -16.36
C PRO A 159 -21.49 13.31 -17.46
#